data_AF-M1BRG8-F1
#
_entry.id   AF-M1BRG8-F1
#
_cell.length_a   1.000
_cell.length_b   1.000
_cell.length_c   1.000
_cell.angle_alpha   90.00
_cell.angle_beta   90.00
_cell.angle_gamma   90.00
#
_symmetry.space_group_name_H-M   'P 1'
#
loop_
_entity.id
_entity.type
_entity.pdbx_description
1 polymer ?
#
loop_
_entity_poly.entity_id
_entity_poly.type
_entity_poly.pdbx_seq_one_letter_code
_entity_poly.pdbx_strand_id
1 'polypeptide(L)'
;MEASKVNITNIKVPFMVTKDFIESKIQPIFKAKGNLMLTTNLSPSTMANAKEIIKKDNIKMDPYACLAIFGSLELQQELNQLVSSMIGTLRSLSYKTNGQFVAVDLKLESLGNLCKGNVIKTKDCFNAKDIGEFLKKIGYQRHTTIYLTQSGWHGSLDDFRKIFPNTFTKDAIIPAYEKAKYQITKSSDFEKVIDFQICTQADVFVPTISNLFYTNVVAKRIASGKTEVLDPTQKDSTSSSIVNYVSPYISKKSHWAYSCFC
;
A
#
# COMPACT_ATOMS: atom_id res chain seq x y z
N MET A 1 28.85 -17.07 -31.85
CA MET A 1 27.53 -16.47 -32.10
C MET A 1 27.47 -15.16 -31.33
N GLU A 2 27.77 -14.05 -32.00
CA GLU A 2 27.64 -12.71 -31.40
C GLU A 2 26.16 -12.39 -31.20
N ALA A 3 25.77 -12.12 -29.96
CA ALA A 3 24.45 -11.57 -29.67
C ALA A 3 24.40 -10.14 -30.24
N SER A 4 23.65 -9.95 -31.33
CA SER A 4 23.32 -8.62 -31.86
C SER A 4 22.74 -7.76 -30.73
N LYS A 5 23.50 -6.73 -30.31
CA LYS A 5 23.00 -5.68 -29.41
C LYS A 5 21.93 -4.91 -30.16
N VAL A 6 20.66 -5.31 -29.99
CA VAL A 6 19.51 -4.54 -30.48
C VAL A 6 19.61 -3.14 -29.87
N ASN A 7 19.90 -2.14 -30.70
CA ASN A 7 20.02 -0.75 -30.27
C ASN A 7 18.62 -0.17 -30.08
N ILE A 8 18.04 -0.39 -28.90
CA ILE A 8 16.69 0.08 -28.57
C ILE A 8 16.74 1.59 -28.29
N THR A 9 15.92 2.37 -28.99
CA THR A 9 15.85 3.81 -28.76
C THR A 9 15.15 4.09 -27.42
N ASN A 10 15.86 4.75 -26.50
CA ASN A 10 15.30 5.18 -25.22
C ASN A 10 14.67 6.58 -25.33
N ILE A 11 13.41 6.71 -24.91
CA ILE A 11 12.66 7.96 -24.92
C ILE A 11 12.16 8.25 -23.50
N LYS A 12 12.45 9.45 -23.01
CA LYS A 12 11.87 9.94 -21.76
C LYS A 12 10.46 10.47 -21.99
N VAL A 13 9.48 9.94 -21.26
CA VAL A 13 8.08 10.34 -21.32
C VAL A 13 7.60 10.90 -19.98
N PRO A 14 6.81 11.98 -19.98
CA PRO A 14 6.12 12.44 -18.78
C PRO A 14 5.24 11.35 -18.16
N PHE A 15 4.96 11.48 -16.87
CA PHE A 15 3.98 10.62 -16.20
C PHE A 15 2.56 11.02 -16.64
N MET A 16 1.74 10.05 -17.03
CA MET A 16 0.36 10.24 -17.52
C MET A 16 0.24 11.18 -18.73
N VAL A 17 0.83 10.79 -19.86
CA VAL A 17 0.70 11.51 -21.13
C VAL A 17 -0.69 11.35 -21.77
N THR A 18 -1.13 12.36 -22.51
CA THR A 18 -2.40 12.33 -23.26
C THR A 18 -2.27 11.55 -24.57
N LYS A 19 -3.40 11.17 -25.16
CA LYS A 19 -3.45 10.54 -26.50
C LYS A 19 -2.77 11.43 -27.55
N ASP A 20 -3.05 12.72 -27.52
CA ASP A 20 -2.45 13.70 -28.43
C ASP A 20 -0.92 13.77 -28.29
N PHE A 21 -0.40 13.65 -27.07
CA PHE A 21 1.05 13.57 -26.84
C PHE A 21 1.63 12.30 -27.48
N ILE A 22 0.95 11.15 -27.33
CA ILE A 22 1.40 9.88 -27.92
C ILE A 22 1.38 9.99 -29.45
N GLU A 23 0.29 10.47 -30.04
CA GLU A 23 0.12 10.59 -31.50
C GLU A 23 1.14 11.58 -32.10
N SER A 24 1.38 12.71 -31.43
CA SER A 24 2.27 13.75 -31.95
C SER A 24 3.76 13.53 -31.66
N LYS A 25 4.12 12.86 -30.55
CA LYS A 25 5.52 12.74 -30.10
C LYS A 25 6.07 11.32 -30.13
N ILE A 26 5.26 10.30 -29.90
CA ILE A 26 5.74 8.92 -29.74
C ILE A 26 5.49 8.08 -30.99
N GLN A 27 4.29 8.16 -31.55
CA GLN A 27 3.89 7.37 -32.72
C GLN A 27 4.81 7.56 -33.94
N PRO A 28 5.29 8.77 -34.29
CA PRO A 28 6.19 8.94 -35.43
C PRO A 28 7.54 8.24 -35.20
N ILE A 29 8.06 8.28 -33.96
CA ILE A 29 9.35 7.68 -33.62
C ILE A 29 9.23 6.15 -33.61
N PHE A 30 8.12 5.62 -33.09
CA PHE A 30 7.83 4.19 -33.12
C PHE A 30 7.73 3.65 -34.55
N LYS A 31 7.00 4.35 -35.43
CA LYS A 31 6.89 3.98 -36.85
C LYS A 31 8.25 3.95 -37.56
N ALA A 32 9.15 4.86 -37.20
CA ALA A 32 10.46 4.96 -37.84
C ALA A 32 11.50 3.97 -37.30
N LYS A 33 11.47 3.67 -35.99
CA LYS A 33 12.53 2.92 -35.30
C LYS A 33 12.11 1.53 -34.79
N GLY A 34 10.83 1.20 -34.85
CA GLY A 34 10.28 -0.01 -34.26
C GLY A 34 10.33 0.06 -32.73
N ASN A 35 10.98 -0.91 -32.09
CA ASN A 35 10.96 -1.07 -30.64
C ASN A 35 11.57 0.13 -29.90
N LEU A 36 10.85 0.65 -28.92
CA LEU A 36 11.25 1.76 -28.07
C LEU A 36 11.33 1.32 -26.61
N MET A 37 12.32 1.84 -25.88
CA MET A 37 12.36 1.79 -24.43
C MET A 37 11.80 3.12 -23.92
N LEU A 38 10.71 3.08 -23.17
CA LEU A 38 10.14 4.28 -22.56
C LEU A 38 10.62 4.38 -21.12
N THR A 39 11.18 5.54 -20.76
CA THR A 39 11.59 5.84 -19.39
C THR A 39 10.77 7.00 -18.84
N THR A 40 10.30 6.89 -17.61
CA THR A 40 9.57 7.97 -16.94
C THR A 40 10.14 8.19 -15.56
N ASN A 41 10.16 9.45 -15.12
CA ASN A 41 10.61 9.82 -13.78
C ASN A 41 9.39 9.99 -12.88
N LEU A 42 9.22 9.06 -11.95
CA LEU A 42 8.19 9.12 -10.92
C LEU A 42 8.71 9.94 -9.74
N SER A 43 8.47 11.26 -9.76
CA SER A 43 8.72 12.11 -8.60
C SER A 43 7.40 12.51 -7.92
N PRO A 44 7.41 12.81 -6.59
CA PRO A 44 6.21 13.23 -5.88
C PRO A 44 5.52 14.46 -6.50
N SER A 45 6.28 15.41 -7.05
CA SER A 45 5.74 16.58 -7.75
C SER A 45 5.08 16.21 -9.07
N THR A 46 5.64 15.24 -9.81
CA THR A 46 5.03 14.72 -11.04
C THR A 46 3.69 14.03 -10.75
N MET A 47 3.57 13.32 -9.63
CA MET A 47 2.30 12.71 -9.20
C MET A 47 1.26 13.74 -8.72
N ALA A 48 1.69 14.86 -8.11
CA ALA A 48 0.79 15.94 -7.73
C ALA A 48 0.18 16.63 -8.97
N ASN A 49 0.98 16.88 -10.00
CA ASN A 49 0.52 17.46 -11.26
C ASN A 49 -0.47 16.56 -12.00
N ALA A 50 -0.27 15.24 -11.94
CA ALA A 50 -1.22 14.28 -12.48
C ALA A 50 -2.60 14.37 -11.82
N LYS A 51 -2.67 14.58 -10.49
CA LYS A 51 -3.95 14.77 -9.79
C LYS A 51 -4.70 16.02 -10.25
N GLU A 52 -3.97 17.10 -10.55
CA GLU A 52 -4.56 18.35 -11.05
C GLU A 52 -5.08 18.19 -12.49
N ILE A 53 -4.33 17.53 -13.37
CA ILE A 53 -4.76 17.21 -14.74
C ILE A 53 -6.04 16.37 -14.72
N ILE A 54 -6.08 15.33 -13.88
CA ILE A 54 -7.23 14.42 -13.78
C ILE A 54 -8.48 15.15 -13.26
N LYS A 55 -8.33 16.04 -12.28
CA LYS A 55 -9.45 16.85 -11.76
C LYS A 55 -9.97 17.84 -12.79
N LYS A 56 -9.08 18.53 -13.50
CA LYS A 56 -9.45 19.60 -14.42
C LYS A 56 -10.21 19.07 -15.64
N ASP A 57 -9.80 17.92 -16.14
CA ASP A 57 -10.28 17.39 -17.42
C ASP A 57 -11.34 16.29 -17.26
N ASN A 58 -11.82 16.02 -16.03
CA ASN A 58 -12.74 14.92 -15.71
C ASN A 58 -12.33 13.59 -16.34
N ILE A 59 -11.02 13.34 -16.45
CA ILE A 59 -10.47 12.17 -17.12
C ILE A 59 -10.85 10.94 -16.29
N LYS A 60 -11.80 10.15 -16.81
CA LYS A 60 -12.02 8.80 -16.32
C LYS A 60 -10.77 8.00 -16.62
N MET A 61 -10.21 7.35 -15.60
CA MET A 61 -9.04 6.50 -15.76
C MET A 61 -9.37 5.38 -16.74
N ASP A 62 -8.69 5.38 -17.88
CA ASP A 62 -8.76 4.32 -18.87
C ASP A 62 -8.43 2.95 -18.20
N PRO A 63 -9.19 1.88 -18.46
CA PRO A 63 -8.95 0.57 -17.85
C PRO A 63 -7.53 0.05 -18.10
N TYR A 64 -6.94 0.29 -19.28
CA TYR A 64 -5.57 -0.14 -19.57
C TYR A 64 -4.55 0.70 -18.81
N ALA A 65 -4.76 2.02 -18.70
CA ALA A 65 -3.93 2.87 -17.85
C ALA A 65 -4.00 2.45 -16.37
N CYS A 66 -5.19 2.08 -15.89
CA CYS A 66 -5.41 1.55 -14.54
C CYS A 66 -4.67 0.21 -14.34
N LEU A 67 -4.77 -0.73 -15.28
CA LEU A 67 -4.01 -1.99 -15.27
C LEU A 67 -2.50 -1.75 -15.32
N ALA A 68 -2.05 -0.77 -16.09
CA ALA A 68 -0.64 -0.40 -16.12
C ALA A 68 -0.16 0.12 -14.75
N ILE A 69 -0.97 0.89 -14.04
CA ILE A 69 -0.60 1.44 -12.72
C ILE A 69 -0.65 0.38 -11.61
N PHE A 70 -1.71 -0.44 -11.58
CA PHE A 70 -1.99 -1.33 -10.44
C PHE A 70 -1.73 -2.82 -10.71
N GLY A 71 -1.64 -3.21 -11.98
CA GLY A 71 -1.49 -4.59 -12.43
C GLY A 71 -0.11 -4.97 -12.96
N SER A 72 0.69 -4.01 -13.44
CA SER A 72 1.95 -4.32 -14.15
C SER A 72 3.17 -4.56 -13.25
N LEU A 73 3.14 -4.09 -12.00
CA LEU A 73 4.27 -4.19 -11.09
C LEU A 73 4.20 -5.50 -10.29
N GLU A 74 5.16 -6.38 -10.56
CA GLU A 74 5.38 -7.62 -9.82
C GLU A 74 6.69 -7.57 -9.03
N LEU A 75 6.71 -8.27 -7.90
CA LEU A 75 7.92 -8.40 -7.11
C LEU A 75 8.93 -9.30 -7.84
N GLN A 76 10.21 -9.00 -7.66
CA GLN A 76 11.25 -9.97 -7.96
C GLN A 76 11.02 -11.26 -7.16
N GLN A 77 11.30 -12.40 -7.78
CA GLN A 77 11.00 -13.73 -7.24
C GLN A 77 11.55 -13.93 -5.82
N GLU A 78 12.78 -13.51 -5.57
CA GLU A 78 13.44 -13.63 -4.27
C GLU A 78 12.69 -12.85 -3.17
N LEU A 79 12.31 -11.60 -3.45
CA LEU A 79 11.54 -10.78 -2.53
C LEU A 79 10.14 -11.37 -2.30
N ASN A 80 9.52 -11.91 -3.35
CA ASN A 80 8.24 -12.57 -3.24
C ASN A 80 8.30 -13.80 -2.32
N GLN A 81 9.37 -14.60 -2.40
CA GLN A 81 9.58 -15.75 -1.52
C GLN A 81 9.76 -15.33 -0.06
N LEU A 82 10.57 -14.30 0.20
CA LEU A 82 10.76 -13.74 1.54
C LEU A 82 9.42 -13.28 2.13
N VAL A 83 8.68 -12.44 1.40
CA VAL A 83 7.39 -11.91 1.85
C VAL A 83 6.38 -13.05 2.06
N SER A 84 6.34 -14.03 1.16
CA SER A 84 5.45 -15.19 1.30
C SER A 84 5.77 -15.99 2.57
N SER A 85 7.06 -16.16 2.89
CA SER A 85 7.47 -16.78 4.15
C SER A 85 7.04 -15.97 5.36
N MET A 86 7.17 -14.64 5.33
CA MET A 86 6.72 -13.75 6.42
C MET A 86 5.21 -13.82 6.63
N ILE A 87 4.43 -13.86 5.54
CA ILE A 87 2.98 -14.07 5.60
C ILE A 87 2.66 -15.46 6.17
N GLY A 88 3.39 -16.50 5.74
CA GLY A 88 3.26 -17.86 6.29
C GLY A 88 3.51 -17.92 7.79
N THR A 89 4.51 -17.18 8.29
CA THR A 89 4.77 -17.01 9.72
C THR A 89 3.58 -16.36 10.43
N LEU A 90 3.06 -15.25 9.91
CA LEU A 90 1.88 -14.57 10.48
C LEU A 90 0.65 -15.49 10.52
N ARG A 91 0.39 -16.25 9.45
CA ARG A 91 -0.72 -17.21 9.42
C ARG A 91 -0.53 -18.34 10.43
N SER A 92 0.69 -18.87 10.55
CA SER A 92 1.01 -19.92 11.53
C SER A 92 0.84 -19.44 12.98
N LEU A 93 1.30 -18.22 13.27
CA LEU A 93 1.11 -17.58 14.57
C LEU A 93 -0.37 -17.32 14.88
N SER A 94 -1.22 -17.26 13.85
CA SER A 94 -2.65 -17.03 13.97
C SER A 94 -3.52 -18.29 14.02
N TYR A 95 -2.99 -19.38 14.57
CA TYR A 95 -3.70 -20.66 14.69
C TYR A 95 -5.07 -20.54 15.39
N LYS A 96 -5.24 -19.61 16.33
CA LYS A 96 -6.52 -19.39 17.04
C LYS A 96 -7.62 -18.75 16.19
N THR A 97 -7.26 -18.17 15.05
CA THR A 97 -8.22 -17.50 14.13
C THR A 97 -8.13 -18.09 12.72
N ASN A 98 -7.84 -19.39 12.61
CA ASN A 98 -7.72 -20.11 11.34
C ASN A 98 -6.73 -19.46 10.37
N GLY A 99 -5.63 -18.92 10.89
CA GLY A 99 -4.60 -18.29 10.09
C GLY A 99 -4.94 -16.88 9.60
N GLN A 100 -6.02 -16.26 10.10
CA GLN A 100 -6.38 -14.89 9.75
C GLN A 100 -5.55 -13.86 10.52
N PHE A 101 -5.18 -12.76 9.90
CA PHE A 101 -4.47 -11.68 10.60
C PHE A 101 -4.88 -10.29 10.09
N VAL A 102 -4.71 -9.30 10.97
CA VAL A 102 -4.98 -7.89 10.68
C VAL A 102 -3.66 -7.19 10.42
N ALA A 103 -3.55 -6.44 9.32
CA ALA A 103 -2.44 -5.53 9.08
C ALA A 103 -2.87 -4.09 9.35
N VAL A 104 -2.10 -3.38 10.16
CA VAL A 104 -2.33 -1.97 10.52
C VAL A 104 -1.19 -1.14 9.95
N ASP A 105 -1.51 -0.21 9.04
CA ASP A 105 -0.53 0.79 8.58
C ASP A 105 -0.41 1.90 9.62
N LEU A 106 0.38 1.64 10.67
CA LEU A 106 0.67 2.56 11.75
C LEU A 106 1.96 3.30 11.45
N LYS A 107 1.92 4.60 11.19
CA LYS A 107 3.12 5.42 10.94
C LYS A 107 3.46 6.35 12.08
N LEU A 108 4.23 5.87 13.06
CA LEU A 108 4.60 6.67 14.24
C LEU A 108 5.51 7.87 13.91
N GLU A 109 6.47 7.71 12.99
CA GLU A 109 7.46 8.76 12.67
C GLU A 109 6.86 9.93 11.87
N SER A 110 5.83 9.67 11.08
CA SER A 110 5.16 10.70 10.26
C SER A 110 4.18 11.56 11.06
N LEU A 111 3.79 11.13 12.27
CA LEU A 111 2.89 11.88 13.16
C LEU A 111 3.56 13.18 13.64
N GLY A 112 4.89 13.19 13.82
CA GLY A 112 5.60 14.33 14.41
C GLY A 112 5.43 15.66 13.66
N ASN A 113 5.39 15.65 12.33
CA ASN A 113 5.31 16.87 11.51
C ASN A 113 3.91 17.11 10.91
N LEU A 114 3.15 16.05 10.62
CA LEU A 114 1.80 16.16 10.03
C LEU A 114 0.71 16.43 11.09
N CYS A 115 0.94 16.03 12.35
CA CYS A 115 -0.02 16.21 13.44
C CYS A 115 0.21 17.46 14.30
N LYS A 116 1.33 18.17 14.09
CA LYS A 116 1.68 19.40 14.84
C LYS A 116 1.32 20.70 14.12
N GLY A 117 0.66 20.63 12.95
CA GLY A 117 0.35 21.81 12.13
C GLY A 117 -0.99 22.48 12.47
N ASN A 118 -0.92 23.72 12.99
CA ASN A 118 -2.06 24.57 13.38
C ASN A 118 -2.94 25.12 12.23
N VAL A 119 -2.98 24.50 11.05
CA VAL A 119 -3.57 25.14 9.84
C VAL A 119 -4.79 24.41 9.27
N ILE A 120 -5.06 23.17 9.68
CA ILE A 120 -6.29 22.48 9.27
C ILE A 120 -6.82 21.73 10.48
N LYS A 121 -8.05 22.05 10.90
CA LYS A 121 -8.83 21.36 11.94
C LYS A 121 -8.46 19.87 11.96
N THR A 122 -7.80 19.47 13.04
CA THR A 122 -7.34 18.12 13.39
C THR A 122 -8.17 17.03 12.74
N LYS A 123 -7.64 16.42 11.67
CA LYS A 123 -8.08 15.08 11.26
C LYS A 123 -7.22 14.09 12.02
N ASP A 124 -7.73 13.73 13.20
CA ASP A 124 -7.50 12.52 13.99
C ASP A 124 -6.17 11.80 13.71
N CYS A 125 -5.13 12.23 14.43
CA CYS A 125 -3.87 11.51 14.48
C CYS A 125 -3.98 10.41 15.54
N PHE A 126 -4.10 9.17 15.09
CA PHE A 126 -4.17 8.02 15.98
C PHE A 126 -2.78 7.59 16.42
N ASN A 127 -2.59 7.51 17.73
CA ASN A 127 -1.45 6.80 18.31
C ASN A 127 -1.73 5.28 18.31
N ALA A 128 -0.75 4.48 18.73
CA ALA A 128 -0.90 3.03 18.79
C ALA A 128 -2.08 2.61 19.71
N LYS A 129 -2.18 3.20 20.90
CA LYS A 129 -3.25 2.89 21.85
C LYS A 129 -4.64 3.17 21.26
N ASP A 130 -4.83 4.29 20.57
CA ASP A 130 -6.12 4.66 19.96
C ASP A 130 -6.57 3.62 18.93
N ILE A 131 -5.65 3.12 18.10
CA ILE A 131 -5.95 2.05 17.14
C ILE A 131 -6.25 0.73 17.85
N GLY A 132 -5.52 0.41 18.91
CA GLY A 132 -5.81 -0.77 19.73
C GLY A 132 -7.22 -0.72 20.34
N GLU A 133 -7.60 0.42 20.90
CA GLU A 133 -8.94 0.64 21.44
C GLU A 133 -10.03 0.60 20.35
N PHE A 134 -9.75 1.17 19.18
CA PHE A 134 -10.62 1.08 18.01
C PHE A 134 -10.89 -0.37 17.60
N LEU A 135 -9.85 -1.18 17.40
CA LEU A 135 -9.99 -2.59 17.02
C LEU A 135 -10.78 -3.38 18.07
N LYS A 136 -10.52 -3.13 19.36
CA LYS A 136 -11.28 -3.72 20.45
C LYS A 136 -12.75 -3.30 20.41
N LYS A 137 -13.04 -2.02 20.18
CA LYS A 137 -14.40 -1.45 20.11
C LYS A 137 -15.24 -2.14 19.03
N ILE A 138 -14.64 -2.45 17.88
CA ILE A 138 -15.33 -3.07 16.75
C ILE A 138 -15.35 -4.61 16.79
N GLY A 139 -14.87 -5.21 17.88
CA GLY A 139 -15.06 -6.64 18.17
C GLY A 139 -13.85 -7.56 17.97
N TYR A 140 -12.67 -7.03 17.62
CA TYR A 140 -11.47 -7.86 17.55
C TYR A 140 -11.07 -8.38 18.93
N GLN A 141 -10.78 -9.68 18.98
CA GLN A 141 -10.45 -10.38 20.21
C GLN A 141 -9.00 -10.13 20.61
N ARG A 142 -8.71 -10.16 21.92
CA ARG A 142 -7.35 -9.98 22.46
C ARG A 142 -6.26 -10.83 21.79
N HIS A 143 -6.62 -12.04 21.35
CA HIS A 143 -5.68 -12.99 20.72
C HIS A 143 -5.58 -12.85 19.19
N THR A 144 -6.21 -11.84 18.60
CA THR A 144 -6.07 -11.53 17.17
C THR A 144 -4.61 -11.30 16.84
N THR A 145 -4.12 -11.94 15.78
CA THR A 145 -2.76 -11.71 15.28
C THR A 145 -2.74 -10.40 14.50
N ILE A 146 -1.87 -9.49 14.90
CA ILE A 146 -1.77 -8.16 14.31
C ILE A 146 -0.35 -7.93 13.79
N TYR A 147 -0.25 -7.48 12.54
CA TYR A 147 0.98 -6.95 11.96
C TYR A 147 0.93 -5.42 11.94
N LEU A 148 1.96 -4.78 12.48
CA LEU A 148 2.16 -3.32 12.39
C LEU A 148 3.23 -3.02 11.35
N THR A 149 3.02 -2.00 10.50
CA THR A 149 4.00 -1.49 9.51
C THR A 149 5.15 -0.72 10.17
N GLN A 150 5.79 -1.36 11.14
CA GLN A 150 6.94 -0.87 11.89
C GLN A 150 8.11 -1.82 11.62
N SER A 151 9.32 -1.27 11.45
CA SER A 151 10.51 -2.06 11.19
C SER A 151 10.83 -2.98 12.38
N GLY A 152 10.80 -2.41 13.60
CA GLY A 152 11.09 -3.10 14.85
C GLY A 152 10.16 -2.69 15.99
N TRP A 153 10.36 -3.29 17.16
CA TRP A 153 9.59 -2.94 18.35
C TRP A 153 10.11 -1.67 19.01
N HIS A 154 9.20 -0.81 19.50
CA HIS A 154 9.52 0.39 20.27
C HIS A 154 8.53 0.53 21.43
N GLY A 155 8.94 1.13 22.55
CA GLY A 155 8.10 1.23 23.77
C GLY A 155 6.78 1.97 23.56
N SER A 156 6.68 2.82 22.54
CA SER A 156 5.41 3.47 22.15
C SER A 156 4.34 2.49 21.65
N LEU A 157 4.71 1.23 21.38
CA LEU A 157 3.79 0.15 20.98
C LEU A 157 3.32 -0.70 22.18
N ASP A 158 3.86 -0.48 23.38
CA ASP A 158 3.59 -1.34 24.53
C ASP A 158 2.12 -1.32 24.94
N ASP A 159 1.47 -0.16 24.87
CA ASP A 159 0.04 -0.06 25.15
C ASP A 159 -0.82 -0.82 24.13
N PHE A 160 -0.42 -0.82 22.86
CA PHE A 160 -1.05 -1.66 21.83
C PHE A 160 -0.92 -3.14 22.20
N ARG A 161 0.29 -3.58 22.60
CA ARG A 161 0.56 -4.97 22.98
C ARG A 161 -0.23 -5.44 24.20
N LYS A 162 -0.50 -4.55 25.15
CA LYS A 162 -1.35 -4.86 26.31
C LYS A 162 -2.76 -5.24 25.86
N ILE A 163 -3.28 -4.56 24.83
CA ILE A 163 -4.60 -4.82 24.22
C ILE A 163 -4.55 -6.07 23.34
N PHE A 164 -3.53 -6.20 22.49
CA PHE A 164 -3.32 -7.33 21.58
C PHE A 164 -1.91 -7.93 21.74
N PRO A 165 -1.72 -8.94 22.61
CA PRO A 165 -0.41 -9.51 22.87
C PRO A 165 0.25 -10.16 21.64
N ASN A 166 -0.55 -10.64 20.69
CA ASN A 166 -0.12 -11.25 19.43
C ASN A 166 0.15 -10.19 18.34
N THR A 167 0.88 -9.14 18.71
CA THR A 167 1.26 -8.07 17.81
C THR A 167 2.71 -8.24 17.36
N PHE A 168 2.94 -8.14 16.06
CA PHE A 168 4.22 -8.38 15.42
C PHE A 168 4.64 -7.22 14.52
N THR A 169 5.94 -7.01 14.42
CA THR A 169 6.60 -6.07 13.50
C THR A 169 7.52 -6.85 12.58
N LYS A 170 8.09 -6.19 11.57
CA LYS A 170 8.96 -6.81 10.56
C LYS A 170 10.07 -7.66 11.17
N ASP A 171 10.83 -7.10 12.10
CA ASP A 171 11.97 -7.76 12.75
C ASP A 171 11.61 -9.06 13.50
N ALA A 172 10.34 -9.22 13.88
CA ALA A 172 9.84 -10.39 14.59
C ALA A 172 9.37 -11.52 13.66
N ILE A 173 9.04 -11.22 12.39
CA ILE A 173 8.47 -12.19 11.44
C ILE A 173 9.40 -12.53 10.28
N ILE A 174 10.50 -11.79 10.10
CA ILE A 174 11.57 -12.15 9.17
C ILE A 174 12.19 -13.48 9.60
N PRO A 175 12.28 -14.49 8.70
CA PRO A 175 12.92 -15.76 9.01
C PRO A 175 14.37 -15.57 9.48
N ALA A 176 14.78 -16.31 10.50
CA ALA A 176 16.10 -16.15 11.11
C ALA A 176 17.26 -16.30 10.09
N TYR A 177 17.12 -17.21 9.12
CA TYR A 177 18.12 -17.46 8.09
C TYR A 177 18.19 -16.34 7.02
N GLU A 178 17.12 -15.56 6.85
CA GLU A 178 17.08 -14.39 5.95
C GLU A 178 17.47 -13.09 6.66
N LYS A 179 17.49 -13.09 8.00
CA LYS A 179 17.69 -11.86 8.80
C LYS A 179 19.02 -11.18 8.51
N ALA A 180 20.09 -11.95 8.31
CA ALA A 180 21.40 -11.40 7.96
C ALA A 180 21.40 -10.75 6.56
N LYS A 181 20.81 -11.43 5.57
CA LYS A 181 20.66 -10.91 4.20
C LYS A 181 19.80 -9.65 4.17
N TYR A 182 18.68 -9.69 4.89
CA TYR A 182 17.76 -8.56 5.06
C TYR A 182 18.45 -7.34 5.69
N GLN A 183 19.28 -7.54 6.73
CA GLN A 183 20.01 -6.45 7.37
C GLN A 183 21.02 -5.79 6.41
N ILE A 184 21.65 -6.57 5.54
CA ILE A 184 22.61 -6.07 4.54
C ILE A 184 21.88 -5.29 3.43
N THR A 185 20.69 -5.74 3.02
CA THR A 185 19.89 -5.10 1.95
C THR A 185 18.87 -4.08 2.46
N LYS A 186 18.94 -3.69 3.74
CA LYS A 186 17.97 -2.84 4.43
C LYS A 186 17.97 -1.42 3.86
N SER A 187 17.17 -1.20 2.81
CA SER A 187 16.80 0.14 2.35
C SER A 187 15.38 0.47 2.82
N SER A 188 15.13 1.74 3.12
CA SER A 188 13.79 2.19 3.55
C SER A 188 12.71 1.91 2.51
N ASP A 189 13.07 1.81 1.23
CA ASP A 189 12.14 1.47 0.15
C ASP A 189 11.83 -0.03 0.12
N PHE A 190 12.82 -0.89 0.39
CA PHE A 190 12.61 -2.33 0.51
C PHE A 190 11.64 -2.65 1.66
N GLU A 191 11.80 -1.98 2.80
CA GLU A 191 10.92 -2.13 3.95
C GLU A 191 9.45 -1.77 3.63
N LYS A 192 9.24 -0.71 2.82
CA LYS A 192 7.90 -0.28 2.39
C LYS A 192 7.27 -1.28 1.42
N VAL A 193 8.07 -1.92 0.56
CA VAL A 193 7.57 -2.95 -0.36
C VAL A 193 7.08 -4.17 0.41
N ILE A 194 7.79 -4.59 1.46
CA ILE A 194 7.34 -5.68 2.34
C ILE A 194 6.03 -5.30 3.03
N ASP A 195 5.96 -4.11 3.64
CA ASP A 195 4.73 -3.62 4.28
C ASP A 195 3.57 -3.59 3.30
N PHE A 196 3.81 -3.08 2.09
CA PHE A 196 2.81 -3.02 1.02
C PHE A 196 2.25 -4.43 0.76
N GLN A 197 3.11 -5.40 0.53
CA GLN A 197 2.67 -6.75 0.17
C GLN A 197 1.94 -7.46 1.31
N ILE A 198 2.44 -7.37 2.55
CA ILE A 198 1.75 -7.94 3.72
C ILE A 198 0.37 -7.29 3.90
N CYS A 199 0.26 -5.97 3.80
CA CYS A 199 -1.02 -5.26 3.91
C CYS A 199 -1.99 -5.63 2.77
N THR A 200 -1.50 -5.90 1.56
CA THR A 200 -2.36 -6.38 0.46
C THR A 200 -2.86 -7.80 0.68
N GLN A 201 -2.09 -8.63 1.39
CA GLN A 201 -2.39 -10.05 1.59
C GLN A 201 -3.11 -10.38 2.90
N ALA A 202 -3.07 -9.47 3.88
CA ALA A 202 -3.79 -9.58 5.14
C ALA A 202 -5.29 -9.78 4.93
N ASP A 203 -5.95 -10.42 5.89
CA ASP A 203 -7.38 -10.65 5.82
C ASP A 203 -8.11 -9.32 6.02
N VAL A 204 -7.66 -8.51 6.99
CA VAL A 204 -8.12 -7.13 7.19
C VAL A 204 -6.98 -6.13 7.12
N PHE A 205 -7.23 -4.98 6.50
CA PHE A 205 -6.29 -3.87 6.44
C PHE A 205 -6.85 -2.60 7.10
N VAL A 206 -6.03 -1.95 7.93
CA VAL A 206 -6.42 -0.78 8.73
C VAL A 206 -5.40 0.35 8.51
N PRO A 207 -5.69 1.34 7.65
CA PRO A 207 -4.84 2.51 7.47
C PRO A 207 -5.01 3.51 8.63
N THR A 208 -3.92 4.09 9.15
CA THR A 208 -4.04 5.21 10.11
C THR A 208 -3.92 6.59 9.46
N ILE A 209 -3.52 6.67 8.18
CA ILE A 209 -3.33 7.92 7.45
C ILE A 209 -3.81 7.77 6.00
N SER A 210 -4.51 8.79 5.50
CA SER A 210 -4.82 8.92 4.07
C SER A 210 -3.60 9.35 3.26
N ASN A 211 -2.87 8.40 2.69
CA ASN A 211 -1.67 8.65 1.88
C ASN A 211 -1.59 7.74 0.64
N LEU A 212 -0.52 7.89 -0.17
CA LEU A 212 -0.32 7.09 -1.38
C LEU A 212 -0.16 5.58 -1.08
N PHE A 213 0.44 5.22 0.07
CA PHE A 213 0.58 3.84 0.49
C PHE A 213 -0.80 3.19 0.69
N TYR A 214 -1.68 3.86 1.44
CA TYR A 214 -3.08 3.45 1.61
C TYR A 214 -3.79 3.27 0.26
N THR A 215 -3.73 4.28 -0.63
CA THR A 215 -4.34 4.21 -1.96
C THR A 215 -3.86 2.98 -2.74
N ASN A 216 -2.55 2.74 -2.79
CA ASN A 216 -2.00 1.62 -3.55
C ASN A 216 -2.35 0.26 -2.93
N VAL A 217 -2.33 0.12 -1.60
CA VAL A 217 -2.71 -1.13 -0.93
C VAL A 217 -4.17 -1.46 -1.27
N VAL A 218 -5.06 -0.48 -1.17
CA VAL A 218 -6.48 -0.68 -1.51
C VAL A 218 -6.66 -1.07 -2.97
N ALA A 219 -5.91 -0.47 -3.89
CA ALA A 219 -5.96 -0.83 -5.30
C ALA A 219 -5.69 -2.32 -5.54
N LYS A 220 -4.61 -2.86 -4.94
CA LYS A 220 -4.24 -4.27 -5.09
C LYS A 220 -5.20 -5.21 -4.35
N ARG A 221 -5.77 -4.75 -3.23
CA ARG A 221 -6.82 -5.47 -2.51
C ARG A 221 -8.12 -5.56 -3.32
N ILE A 222 -8.51 -4.49 -4.01
CA ILE A 222 -9.64 -4.51 -4.97
C ILE A 222 -9.39 -5.55 -6.06
N ALA A 223 -8.19 -5.54 -6.66
CA ALA A 223 -7.81 -6.50 -7.70
C ALA A 223 -7.88 -7.97 -7.25
N SER A 224 -7.64 -8.25 -5.97
CA SER A 224 -7.68 -9.59 -5.37
C SER A 224 -8.97 -9.90 -4.62
N GLY A 225 -9.98 -9.02 -4.66
CA GLY A 225 -11.25 -9.19 -3.96
C GLY A 225 -11.18 -9.07 -2.43
N LYS A 226 -10.06 -8.61 -1.86
CA LYS A 226 -9.84 -8.47 -0.41
C LYS A 226 -10.38 -7.14 0.13
N THR A 227 -11.69 -6.96 0.10
CA THR A 227 -12.33 -5.66 0.35
C THR A 227 -12.50 -5.29 1.83
N GLU A 228 -12.06 -6.13 2.78
CA GLU A 228 -12.06 -5.78 4.20
C GLU A 228 -10.97 -4.74 4.52
N VAL A 229 -11.35 -3.47 4.40
CA VAL A 229 -10.50 -2.31 4.67
C VAL A 229 -11.24 -1.37 5.63
N LEU A 230 -10.70 -1.20 6.84
CA LEU A 230 -11.36 -0.47 7.92
C LEU A 230 -10.64 0.84 8.21
N ASP A 231 -11.32 1.95 7.96
CA ASP A 231 -10.80 3.30 8.15
C ASP A 231 -11.25 3.86 9.51
N PRO A 232 -10.32 4.03 10.47
CA PRO A 232 -10.64 4.51 11.82
C PRO A 232 -11.11 5.98 11.84
N THR A 233 -10.96 6.74 10.74
CA THR A 233 -11.44 8.13 10.64
C THR A 233 -12.95 8.24 10.37
N GLN A 234 -13.64 7.13 10.10
CA GLN A 234 -15.08 7.16 9.86
C GLN A 234 -15.85 7.51 11.15
N LYS A 235 -16.65 8.57 11.07
CA LYS A 235 -17.24 9.28 12.23
C LYS A 235 -18.63 8.80 12.65
N ASP A 236 -18.92 7.51 12.57
CA ASP A 236 -20.09 6.99 13.29
C ASP A 236 -19.68 6.67 14.73
N SER A 237 -19.66 7.74 15.53
CA SER A 237 -19.20 7.75 16.93
C SER A 237 -20.03 6.85 17.85
N THR A 238 -21.26 6.49 17.46
CA THR A 238 -22.22 5.74 18.28
C THR A 238 -22.33 4.25 17.98
N SER A 239 -21.73 3.77 16.87
CA SER A 239 -21.86 2.36 16.47
C SER A 239 -20.57 1.57 16.74
N SER A 240 -20.70 0.34 17.24
CA SER A 240 -19.64 -0.67 17.25
C SER A 240 -19.60 -1.52 15.97
N SER A 241 -20.47 -1.23 14.99
CA SER A 241 -20.59 -2.05 13.78
C SER A 241 -19.42 -1.79 12.83
N ILE A 242 -18.72 -2.88 12.47
CA ILE A 242 -17.62 -2.87 11.50
C ILE A 242 -18.03 -2.22 10.15
N VAL A 243 -19.30 -2.37 9.76
CA VAL A 243 -19.84 -1.85 8.48
C VAL A 243 -19.66 -0.33 8.36
N ASN A 244 -19.75 0.39 9.48
CA ASN A 244 -19.65 1.85 9.50
C ASN A 244 -18.20 2.35 9.43
N TYR A 245 -17.23 1.44 9.56
CA TYR A 245 -15.80 1.73 9.43
C TYR A 245 -15.23 1.26 8.09
N VAL A 246 -16.05 0.68 7.20
CA VAL A 246 -15.58 0.28 5.87
C VAL A 246 -15.14 1.51 5.08
N SER A 247 -13.91 1.47 4.57
CA SER A 247 -13.32 2.54 3.77
C SER A 247 -14.27 3.02 2.66
N PRO A 248 -14.40 4.35 2.45
CA PRO A 248 -15.15 4.91 1.32
C PRO A 248 -14.65 4.44 -0.06
N TYR A 249 -13.38 4.03 -0.16
CA TYR A 249 -12.87 3.40 -1.38
C TYR A 249 -13.62 2.12 -1.70
N ILE A 250 -13.97 1.34 -0.68
CA ILE A 250 -14.72 0.09 -0.82
C ILE A 250 -16.22 0.36 -0.87
N SER A 251 -16.79 0.98 0.17
CA SER A 251 -18.24 1.11 0.33
C SER A 251 -18.90 1.94 -0.78
N LYS A 252 -18.22 2.97 -1.29
CA LYS A 252 -18.72 3.84 -2.38
C LYS A 252 -18.09 3.52 -3.74
N LYS A 253 -17.27 2.46 -3.84
CA LYS A 253 -16.46 2.13 -5.02
C LYS A 253 -15.72 3.34 -5.61
N SER A 254 -15.20 4.22 -4.75
CA SER A 254 -14.63 5.52 -5.16
C SER A 254 -13.18 5.45 -5.62
N HIS A 255 -12.54 4.27 -5.52
CA HIS A 255 -11.15 4.07 -5.93
C HIS A 255 -11.03 3.78 -7.43
N TRP A 256 -10.00 4.31 -8.09
CA TRP A 256 -9.82 4.13 -9.54
C TRP A 256 -9.57 2.70 -9.98
N ALA A 257 -9.02 1.85 -9.12
CA ALA A 257 -8.84 0.42 -9.39
C ALA A 257 -10.14 -0.29 -9.82
N TYR A 258 -11.31 0.21 -9.43
CA TYR A 258 -12.59 -0.32 -9.92
C TYR A 258 -12.76 -0.14 -11.44
N SER A 259 -12.11 0.83 -12.10
CA SER A 259 -12.22 0.97 -13.55
C SER A 259 -11.44 -0.08 -14.33
N CYS A 260 -10.52 -0.81 -13.70
CA CYS A 260 -9.79 -1.90 -14.35
C CYS A 260 -10.13 -3.30 -13.86
N PHE A 261 -10.64 -3.46 -12.64
CA PHE A 261 -10.86 -4.78 -12.05
C PHE A 261 -12.35 -5.14 -11.87
N CYS A 262 -13.28 -4.25 -12.21
CA CYS A 262 -14.73 -4.43 -12.07
C CYS A 262 -15.49 -3.80 -13.25
#